data_AF-A0A061IN67-F1
#
_entry.id   AF-A0A061IN67-F1
#
_cell.length_a   1.000
_cell.length_b   1.000
_cell.length_c   1.000
_cell.angle_alpha   90.00
_cell.angle_beta   90.00
_cell.angle_gamma   90.00
#
_symmetry.space_group_name_H-M   'P 1'
#
loop_
_entity.id
_entity.type
_entity.pdbx_description
1 polymer ?
#
loop_
_entity_poly.entity_id
_entity_poly.type
_entity_poly.pdbx_seq_one_letter_code
_entity_poly.pdbx_strand_id
1 'polypeptide(L)'
;MAQLVRTAAWRGTHTVPGMVTLAPGSSPLGSAYRNAAEIVQYGVRNNSTFLECAPKSPQASIKWLLQKDKDRRKEVKLNERIIATSQGLLIRSVQDSDQGLYHCIATENSFKQTIAKINFKILDSEMVAVVTDKWSPWTWAGSVRALPFHPKDILGAFSHSEMQLINQYCKDTRQQHQLGEETQKMRGDYGKLKALINSRKSRNRRNQLPES
;
A
#
# COMPACT_ATOMS: atom_id res chain seq x y z
N MET A 1 60.11 44.85 24.51
CA MET A 1 59.26 43.65 24.70
C MET A 1 58.53 43.42 23.38
N ALA A 2 58.88 42.41 22.58
CA ALA A 2 58.27 41.05 22.60
C ALA A 2 56.73 41.14 22.53
N GLN A 3 55.97 40.60 21.58
CA GLN A 3 56.06 39.47 20.64
C GLN A 3 55.12 39.75 19.45
N LEU A 4 55.54 39.51 18.21
CA LEU A 4 55.21 38.35 17.36
C LEU A 4 53.72 38.17 16.93
N VAL A 5 53.48 38.53 15.66
CA VAL A 5 52.82 37.76 14.58
C VAL A 5 51.48 37.06 14.89
N ARG A 6 50.44 37.42 14.13
CA ARG A 6 49.86 36.61 13.03
C ARG A 6 48.53 37.20 12.57
N THR A 7 48.55 37.73 11.35
CA THR A 7 47.38 37.87 10.49
C THR A 7 46.69 36.50 10.40
N ALA A 8 45.50 36.38 10.99
CA ALA A 8 44.64 35.23 10.76
C ALA A 8 44.07 35.35 9.35
N ALA A 9 44.80 34.79 8.39
CA ALA A 9 44.25 34.43 7.09
C ALA A 9 43.05 33.51 7.33
N TRP A 10 41.85 33.99 7.01
CA TRP A 10 40.70 33.11 6.82
C TRP A 10 40.92 32.29 5.54
N ARG A 11 41.73 31.25 5.68
CA ARG A 11 41.88 30.16 4.72
C ARG A 11 41.04 29.02 5.27
N GLY A 12 39.93 28.74 4.61
CA GLY A 12 38.98 27.73 5.07
C GLY A 12 37.82 27.51 4.13
N THR A 13 38.07 27.44 2.83
CA THR A 13 37.17 26.67 1.96
C THR A 13 37.23 25.23 2.45
N HIS A 14 36.25 24.84 3.27
CA HIS A 14 35.98 23.45 3.56
C HIS A 14 35.46 22.79 2.27
N THR A 15 36.36 22.40 1.39
CA THR A 15 36.06 21.34 0.41
C THR A 15 35.96 20.06 1.22
N VAL A 16 34.73 19.68 1.57
CA VAL A 16 34.42 18.35 2.09
C VAL A 16 34.73 17.36 0.97
N PRO A 17 35.75 16.49 1.09
CA PRO A 17 35.99 15.46 0.08
C PRO A 17 34.90 14.41 0.27
N GLY A 18 34.02 14.23 -0.73
CA GLY A 18 33.02 13.17 -0.74
C GLY A 18 31.56 13.62 -0.78
N MET A 19 31.26 14.91 -0.87
CA MET A 19 29.89 15.35 -1.15
C MET A 19 29.61 15.23 -2.65
N VAL A 20 29.15 14.05 -3.07
CA VAL A 20 28.54 13.88 -4.39
C VAL A 20 27.23 14.66 -4.37
N THR A 21 27.19 15.82 -5.02
CA THR A 21 25.96 16.52 -5.33
C THR A 21 25.13 15.60 -6.22
N LEU A 22 24.11 14.94 -5.65
CA LEU A 22 23.13 14.19 -6.43
C LEU A 22 22.31 15.19 -7.22
N ALA A 23 22.66 15.39 -8.50
CA ALA A 23 21.78 16.03 -9.45
C ALA A 23 20.47 15.21 -9.54
N PRO A 24 19.29 15.82 -9.36
CA PRO A 24 18.04 15.12 -9.60
C PRO A 24 17.89 14.97 -11.11
N GLY A 25 18.17 13.78 -11.65
CA GLY A 25 17.86 13.47 -13.05
C GLY A 25 18.86 12.63 -13.83
N SER A 26 19.97 12.15 -13.26
CA SER A 26 20.84 11.20 -13.96
C SER A 26 20.53 9.77 -13.51
N SER A 27 19.60 9.11 -14.20
CA SER A 27 19.51 7.65 -14.21
C SER A 27 20.90 7.09 -14.56
N PRO A 28 21.50 6.19 -13.77
CA PRO A 28 22.78 5.60 -14.11
C PRO A 28 22.59 4.69 -15.33
N LEU A 29 22.86 5.25 -16.51
CA LEU A 29 23.06 4.56 -17.77
C LEU A 29 24.40 3.82 -17.67
N GLY A 30 24.37 2.64 -17.03
CA GLY A 30 25.55 1.85 -16.79
C GLY A 30 25.41 0.94 -15.58
N SER A 31 24.46 -0.01 -15.63
CA SER A 31 24.40 -1.08 -14.63
C SER A 31 24.89 -2.38 -15.26
N ALA A 32 26.19 -2.44 -15.53
CA ALA A 32 26.91 -3.70 -15.53
C ALA A 32 26.69 -4.35 -14.15
N TYR A 33 25.93 -5.44 -14.13
CA TYR A 33 26.09 -6.57 -13.22
C TYR A 33 26.19 -6.26 -11.71
N ARG A 34 25.39 -5.34 -11.17
CA ARG A 34 25.11 -5.40 -9.72
C ARG A 34 24.17 -6.56 -9.49
N ASN A 35 24.62 -7.55 -8.72
CA ASN A 35 23.73 -8.56 -8.15
C ASN A 35 22.53 -7.82 -7.54
N ALA A 36 21.31 -8.11 -8.01
CA ALA A 36 20.11 -7.52 -7.43
C ALA A 36 20.11 -7.73 -5.91
N ALA A 37 19.89 -6.65 -5.17
CA ALA A 37 19.79 -6.71 -3.72
C ALA A 37 18.60 -7.59 -3.33
N GLU A 38 18.76 -8.35 -2.25
CA GLU A 38 17.66 -9.13 -1.68
C GLU A 38 16.74 -8.19 -0.90
N ILE A 39 15.45 -8.22 -1.23
CA ILE A 39 14.40 -7.54 -0.47
C ILE A 39 13.53 -8.58 0.24
N VAL A 40 12.96 -8.20 1.39
CA VAL A 40 11.96 -9.01 2.07
C VAL A 40 10.59 -8.46 1.74
N GLN A 41 9.68 -9.32 1.28
CA GLN A 41 8.29 -8.95 1.02
C GLN A 41 7.37 -9.90 1.77
N TYR A 42 6.32 -9.36 2.37
CA TYR A 42 5.34 -10.14 3.10
C TYR A 42 4.06 -10.31 2.28
N GLY A 43 3.49 -11.51 2.30
CA GLY A 43 2.14 -11.80 1.81
C GLY A 43 1.29 -12.39 2.92
N VAL A 44 -0.01 -12.19 2.86
CA VAL A 44 -0.95 -12.70 3.87
C VAL A 44 -1.56 -14.00 3.35
N ARG A 45 -1.63 -15.04 4.20
CA ARG A 45 -2.24 -16.33 3.84
C ARG A 45 -3.64 -16.12 3.24
N ASN A 46 -3.95 -16.84 2.16
CA ASN A 46 -5.20 -16.77 1.39
C ASN A 46 -5.50 -15.45 0.66
N ASN A 47 -4.69 -14.41 0.83
CA ASN A 47 -4.81 -13.19 0.02
C ASN A 47 -4.02 -13.29 -1.28
N SER A 48 -4.28 -12.35 -2.19
CA SER A 48 -3.47 -12.15 -3.37
C SER A 48 -2.21 -11.33 -3.04
N THR A 49 -1.09 -11.65 -3.68
CA THR A 49 0.15 -10.87 -3.57
C THR A 49 0.84 -10.80 -4.93
N PHE A 50 1.40 -9.64 -5.25
CA PHE A 50 2.16 -9.41 -6.47
C PHE A 50 3.63 -9.19 -6.15
N LEU A 51 4.49 -10.04 -6.71
CA LEU A 51 5.95 -9.88 -6.62
C LEU A 51 6.40 -9.07 -7.82
N GLU A 52 6.72 -7.80 -7.58
CA GLU A 52 7.07 -6.86 -8.65
C GLU A 52 8.45 -7.19 -9.25
N CYS A 53 8.50 -7.22 -10.58
CA CYS A 53 9.74 -7.28 -11.32
C CYS A 53 9.54 -6.74 -12.74
N ALA A 54 10.08 -5.56 -13.02
CA ALA A 54 10.03 -4.95 -14.34
C ALA A 54 11.45 -4.86 -14.94
N PRO A 55 11.74 -5.53 -16.07
CA PRO A 55 13.00 -5.34 -16.78
C PRO A 55 13.07 -3.93 -17.36
N LYS A 56 14.29 -3.40 -17.43
CA LYS A 56 14.54 -2.07 -18.03
C LYS A 56 14.24 -2.05 -19.53
N SER A 57 14.45 -3.18 -20.21
CA SER A 57 14.16 -3.32 -21.63
C SER A 57 12.77 -3.94 -21.84
N PRO A 58 11.91 -3.33 -22.67
CA PRO A 58 10.60 -3.90 -23.01
C PRO A 58 10.69 -5.16 -23.88
N GLN A 59 11.84 -5.41 -24.51
CA GLN A 59 12.09 -6.61 -25.32
C GLN A 59 12.56 -7.80 -24.47
N ALA A 60 12.86 -7.58 -23.19
CA ALA A 60 13.31 -8.64 -22.29
C ALA A 60 12.14 -9.50 -21.81
N SER A 61 12.34 -10.81 -21.80
CA SER A 61 11.42 -11.79 -21.21
C SER A 61 11.79 -12.09 -19.76
N ILE A 62 10.79 -12.40 -18.93
CA ILE A 62 11.00 -12.70 -17.51
C ILE A 62 10.82 -14.19 -17.24
N LYS A 63 11.71 -14.75 -16.43
CA LYS A 63 11.59 -16.09 -15.85
C LYS A 63 11.76 -16.05 -14.34
N TRP A 64 10.91 -16.78 -13.63
CA TRP A 64 10.93 -16.85 -12.17
C TRP A 64 11.50 -18.17 -11.67
N LEU A 65 12.46 -18.10 -10.75
CA LEU A 65 12.97 -19.25 -10.02
C LEU A 65 12.69 -19.10 -8.51
N LEU A 66 12.25 -20.17 -7.87
CA LEU A 66 12.07 -20.25 -6.42
C LEU A 66 13.19 -21.10 -5.81
N GLN A 67 13.86 -20.55 -4.80
CA GLN A 67 14.77 -21.27 -3.93
C GLN A 67 14.09 -21.47 -2.59
N LYS A 68 13.83 -22.73 -2.24
CA LYS A 68 13.32 -23.12 -0.92
C LYS A 68 14.49 -23.51 -0.04
N ASP A 69 14.58 -22.96 1.17
CA ASP A 69 15.60 -23.27 2.16
C ASP A 69 17.02 -23.45 1.54
N LYS A 70 17.63 -24.63 1.73
CA LYS A 70 18.93 -25.02 1.16
C LYS A 70 18.82 -25.84 -0.14
N ASP A 71 17.63 -25.93 -0.73
CA ASP A 71 17.42 -26.62 -2.00
C ASP A 71 17.94 -25.79 -3.18
N ARG A 72 18.15 -26.44 -4.33
CA ARG A 72 18.51 -25.76 -5.57
C ARG A 72 17.34 -24.90 -6.05
N ARG A 73 17.66 -23.84 -6.80
CA ARG A 73 16.67 -23.02 -7.50
C ARG A 73 15.88 -23.88 -8.49
N LYS A 74 14.56 -23.82 -8.41
CA LYS A 74 13.62 -24.49 -9.33
C LYS A 74 12.76 -23.46 -10.03
N GLU A 75 12.36 -23.74 -11.25
CA GLU A 75 11.42 -22.88 -11.97
C GLU A 75 10.06 -22.85 -11.27
N VAL A 76 9.47 -21.66 -11.18
CA VAL A 76 8.14 -21.50 -10.58
C VAL A 76 7.11 -22.16 -11.50
N LYS A 77 6.32 -23.07 -10.94
CA LYS A 77 5.22 -23.74 -11.66
C LYS A 77 4.04 -22.77 -11.76
N LEU A 78 3.76 -22.31 -12.98
CA LEU A 78 2.60 -21.47 -13.27
C LEU A 78 1.34 -22.32 -13.34
N ASN A 79 0.22 -21.76 -12.87
CA ASN A 79 -1.10 -22.38 -12.89
C ASN A 79 -2.18 -21.29 -12.73
N GLU A 80 -3.44 -21.66 -12.51
CA GLU A 80 -4.54 -20.70 -12.32
C GLU A 80 -4.37 -19.78 -11.09
N ARG A 81 -3.57 -20.23 -10.10
CA ARG A 81 -3.27 -19.52 -8.85
C ARG A 81 -2.03 -18.63 -8.97
N ILE A 82 -1.00 -19.08 -9.70
CA ILE A 82 0.27 -18.40 -9.88
C ILE A 82 0.43 -18.02 -11.35
N ILE A 83 0.35 -16.72 -11.64
CA ILE A 83 0.33 -16.16 -12.98
C ILE A 83 1.55 -15.27 -13.17
N ALA A 84 2.37 -15.56 -14.18
CA ALA A 84 3.47 -14.68 -14.57
C ALA A 84 2.97 -13.56 -15.50
N THR A 85 3.48 -12.36 -15.29
CA THR A 85 3.22 -11.19 -16.15
C THR A 85 4.55 -10.56 -16.57
N SER A 86 4.52 -9.62 -17.51
CA SER A 86 5.70 -8.85 -17.91
C SER A 86 6.20 -7.87 -16.84
N GLN A 87 5.44 -7.69 -15.74
CA GLN A 87 5.75 -6.76 -14.66
C GLN A 87 5.98 -7.47 -13.32
N GLY A 88 5.77 -8.79 -13.26
CA GLY A 88 5.88 -9.50 -12.00
C GLY A 88 5.30 -10.91 -11.97
N LEU A 89 5.12 -11.43 -10.76
CA LEU A 89 4.45 -12.70 -10.49
C LEU A 89 3.25 -12.47 -9.57
N LEU A 90 2.05 -12.79 -10.05
CA LEU A 90 0.83 -12.72 -9.27
C LEU A 90 0.54 -14.07 -8.62
N ILE A 91 0.44 -14.08 -7.29
CA ILE A 91 -0.01 -15.21 -6.50
C ILE A 91 -1.41 -14.87 -5.98
N ARG A 92 -2.47 -15.43 -6.57
CA ARG A 92 -3.87 -15.08 -6.25
C ARG A 92 -4.31 -15.53 -4.85
N SER A 93 -3.76 -16.63 -4.38
CA SER A 93 -4.03 -17.19 -3.04
C SER A 93 -2.72 -17.71 -2.48
N VAL A 94 -2.16 -17.00 -1.51
CA VAL A 94 -0.87 -17.32 -0.87
C VAL A 94 -1.02 -18.51 0.07
N GLN A 95 -0.14 -19.49 -0.08
CA GLN A 95 -0.04 -20.70 0.74
C GLN A 95 1.35 -20.84 1.35
N ASP A 96 1.50 -21.50 2.49
CA ASP A 96 2.79 -21.63 3.19
C ASP A 96 3.89 -22.24 2.30
N SER A 97 3.50 -23.08 1.34
CA SER A 97 4.40 -23.67 0.36
C SER A 97 5.03 -22.68 -0.62
N ASP A 98 4.49 -21.46 -0.72
CA ASP A 98 4.98 -20.39 -1.59
C ASP A 98 6.13 -19.60 -0.92
N GLN A 99 6.38 -19.81 0.39
CA GLN A 99 7.48 -19.15 1.08
C GLN A 99 8.84 -19.52 0.48
N GLY A 100 9.71 -18.52 0.31
CA GLY A 100 11.08 -18.74 -0.15
C GLY A 100 11.69 -17.55 -0.88
N LEU A 101 12.87 -17.76 -1.45
CA LEU A 101 13.62 -16.74 -2.17
C LEU A 101 13.36 -16.83 -3.69
N TYR A 102 12.58 -15.88 -4.18
CA TYR A 102 12.25 -15.72 -5.59
C TYR A 102 13.35 -14.94 -6.32
N HIS A 103 13.73 -15.44 -7.48
CA HIS A 103 14.68 -14.80 -8.39
C HIS A 103 13.98 -14.47 -9.69
N CYS A 104 13.95 -13.19 -10.04
CA CYS A 104 13.47 -12.72 -11.33
C CYS A 104 14.64 -12.61 -12.31
N ILE A 105 14.58 -13.37 -13.39
CA ILE A 105 15.60 -13.41 -14.44
C ILE A 105 15.04 -12.75 -15.69
N ALA A 106 15.63 -11.63 -16.09
CA ALA A 106 15.38 -11.02 -17.39
C ALA A 106 16.30 -11.66 -18.43
N THR A 107 15.74 -12.01 -19.58
CA THR A 107 16.48 -12.51 -20.74
C THR A 107 16.24 -11.60 -21.94
N GLU A 108 17.31 -11.01 -22.47
CA GLU A 108 17.31 -10.12 -23.63
C GLU A 108 18.44 -10.54 -24.58
N ASN A 109 18.15 -10.80 -25.86
CA ASN A 109 19.15 -11.24 -26.84
C ASN A 109 20.03 -12.41 -26.35
N SER A 110 19.42 -13.38 -25.64
CA SER A 110 20.10 -14.51 -24.98
C SER A 110 20.98 -14.18 -23.77
N PHE A 111 21.13 -12.91 -23.39
CA PHE A 111 21.77 -12.49 -22.15
C PHE A 111 20.80 -12.65 -20.98
N LYS A 112 21.20 -13.42 -19.95
CA LYS A 112 20.39 -13.67 -18.76
C LYS A 112 20.94 -12.88 -17.57
N GLN A 113 20.08 -12.12 -16.91
CA GLN A 113 20.44 -11.36 -15.73
C GLN A 113 19.38 -11.52 -14.64
N THR A 114 19.83 -11.76 -13.40
CA THR A 114 18.93 -11.66 -12.24
C THR A 114 18.73 -10.19 -11.88
N ILE A 115 17.50 -9.70 -12.03
CA ILE A 115 17.15 -8.28 -11.82
C ILE A 115 16.38 -8.02 -10.52
N ALA A 116 15.81 -9.05 -9.89
CA ALA A 116 15.23 -8.97 -8.54
C ALA A 116 15.47 -10.25 -7.74
N LYS A 117 15.64 -10.09 -6.42
CA LYS A 117 15.69 -11.17 -5.43
C LYS A 117 14.72 -10.85 -4.30
N ILE A 118 13.69 -11.65 -4.12
CA ILE A 118 12.58 -11.38 -3.20
C ILE A 118 12.44 -12.53 -2.24
N ASN A 119 12.78 -12.32 -0.98
CA ASN A 119 12.57 -13.25 0.12
C ASN A 119 11.12 -13.09 0.58
N PHE A 120 10.25 -13.91 0.00
CA PHE A 120 8.82 -13.87 0.25
C PHE A 120 8.50 -14.59 1.55
N LYS A 121 7.90 -13.86 2.50
CA LYS A 121 7.48 -14.35 3.82
C LYS A 121 5.97 -14.30 3.93
N ILE A 122 5.41 -15.25 4.67
CA ILE A 122 3.96 -15.36 4.80
C ILE A 122 3.56 -14.98 6.23
N LEU A 123 2.55 -14.12 6.32
CA LEU A 123 1.91 -13.74 7.57
C LEU A 123 0.54 -14.40 7.65
N ASP A 124 0.22 -14.91 8.84
CA ASP A 124 -1.13 -15.31 9.18
C ASP A 124 -2.02 -14.08 9.35
N SER A 125 -3.30 -14.20 8.99
CA SER A 125 -4.26 -13.10 9.11
C SER A 125 -4.34 -12.54 10.54
N GLU A 126 -4.26 -13.42 11.55
CA GLU A 126 -4.25 -13.04 12.97
C GLU A 126 -2.98 -12.26 13.35
N MET A 127 -1.82 -12.63 12.79
CA MET A 127 -0.55 -11.95 13.05
C MET A 127 -0.53 -10.55 12.42
N VAL A 128 -1.19 -10.36 11.28
CA VAL A 128 -1.32 -9.04 10.64
C VAL A 128 -2.02 -8.06 11.57
N ALA A 129 -3.10 -8.47 12.25
CA ALA A 129 -3.82 -7.61 13.20
C ALA A 129 -2.89 -7.09 14.32
N VAL A 130 -2.07 -7.97 14.88
CA VAL A 130 -1.11 -7.63 15.94
C VAL A 130 0.01 -6.70 15.42
N VAL A 131 0.49 -6.91 14.19
CA VAL A 131 1.53 -6.05 13.58
C VAL A 131 0.96 -4.66 13.26
N THR A 132 -0.28 -4.59 12.77
CA THR A 132 -0.94 -3.30 12.50
C THR A 132 -1.26 -2.52 13.79
N ASP A 133 -1.60 -3.22 14.88
CA ASP A 133 -1.83 -2.59 16.19
C ASP A 133 -0.54 -1.99 16.78
N LYS A 134 0.62 -2.59 16.50
CA LYS A 134 1.93 -2.10 16.94
C LYS A 134 2.49 -0.94 16.12
N TRP A 135 2.04 -0.75 14.88
CA TRP A 135 2.49 0.34 13.99
C TRP A 135 1.58 1.57 14.04
N SER A 136 0.43 1.50 14.70
CA SER A 136 -0.43 2.68 14.86
C SER A 136 0.22 3.70 15.80
N PRO A 137 0.46 4.96 15.39
CA PRO A 137 0.98 6.03 16.26
C PRO A 137 0.07 6.36 17.46
N TRP A 138 -1.09 5.71 17.56
CA TRP A 138 -2.12 5.88 18.56
C TRP A 138 -2.15 4.71 19.55
N THR A 139 -1.01 4.14 19.94
CA THR A 139 -0.96 3.12 21.02
C THR A 139 -1.49 3.65 22.35
N TRP A 140 -1.42 4.96 22.57
CA TRP A 140 -2.13 5.62 23.68
C TRP A 140 -3.66 5.58 23.50
N ALA A 141 -4.19 5.54 22.27
CA ALA A 141 -5.63 5.46 22.03
C ALA A 141 -6.24 4.08 22.40
N GLY A 142 -5.42 3.02 22.44
CA GLY A 142 -5.81 1.74 23.04
C GLY A 142 -5.81 1.80 24.58
N SER A 143 -4.86 2.54 25.14
CA SER A 143 -4.71 2.77 26.58
C SER A 143 -5.86 3.63 27.15
N VAL A 144 -6.48 4.50 26.34
CA VAL A 144 -7.62 5.32 26.78
C VAL A 144 -8.98 4.65 26.74
N ARG A 145 -9.13 3.48 26.09
CA ARG A 145 -10.40 2.73 26.15
C ARG A 145 -10.59 1.97 27.47
N ALA A 146 -9.49 1.71 28.18
CA ALA A 146 -9.48 0.96 29.45
C ALA A 146 -9.52 1.87 30.69
N LEU A 147 -9.49 3.19 30.51
CA LEU A 147 -9.64 4.15 31.59
C LEU A 147 -11.07 4.71 31.57
N PRO A 148 -11.74 4.88 32.72
CA PRO A 148 -13.06 5.48 32.79
C PRO A 148 -12.94 7.00 32.55
N PHE A 149 -12.70 7.40 31.31
CA PHE A 149 -12.64 8.81 30.93
C PHE A 149 -14.05 9.35 30.85
N HIS A 150 -14.41 10.21 31.80
CA HIS A 150 -15.66 10.94 31.75
C HIS A 150 -15.54 12.05 30.69
N PRO A 151 -16.55 12.26 29.81
CA PRO A 151 -16.50 13.27 28.75
C PRO A 151 -16.22 14.71 29.19
N LYS A 152 -16.31 15.00 30.50
CA LYS A 152 -16.05 16.32 31.07
C LYS A 152 -14.57 16.64 31.25
N ASP A 153 -13.72 15.62 31.35
CA ASP A 153 -12.27 15.79 31.62
C ASP A 153 -11.48 16.20 30.37
N ILE A 154 -12.04 15.94 29.18
CA ILE A 154 -11.45 16.32 27.88
C ILE A 154 -11.75 17.80 27.54
N LEU A 155 -12.83 18.37 28.09
CA LEU A 155 -13.23 19.75 27.83
C LEU A 155 -12.29 20.79 28.46
N GLY A 156 -11.53 20.41 29.49
CA GLY A 156 -10.55 21.29 30.15
C GLY A 156 -9.16 21.29 29.51
N ALA A 157 -8.91 20.40 28.54
CA ALA A 157 -7.59 20.27 27.89
C ALA A 157 -7.36 21.27 26.75
N PHE A 158 -8.41 21.99 26.34
CA PHE A 158 -8.35 22.96 25.24
C PHE A 158 -8.52 24.38 25.78
N SER A 159 -7.74 25.31 25.27
CA SER A 159 -7.99 26.73 25.50
C SER A 159 -9.36 27.14 24.93
N HIS A 160 -9.94 28.21 25.46
CA HIS A 160 -11.23 28.73 24.99
C HIS A 160 -11.26 28.98 23.47
N SER A 161 -10.13 29.42 22.90
CA SER A 161 -9.96 29.64 21.46
C SER A 161 -9.96 28.36 20.64
N GLU A 162 -9.31 27.30 21.12
CA GLU A 162 -9.27 26.01 20.42
C GLU A 162 -10.65 25.34 20.42
N MET A 163 -11.37 25.44 21.54
CA MET A 163 -12.73 24.92 21.65
C MET A 163 -13.71 25.63 20.69
N GLN A 164 -13.55 26.94 20.48
CA GLN A 164 -14.35 27.68 19.51
C GLN A 164 -14.08 27.24 18.08
N LEU A 165 -12.81 27.01 17.73
CA LEU A 165 -12.41 26.54 16.41
C LEU A 165 -12.97 25.15 16.10
N ILE A 166 -12.87 24.23 17.07
CA ILE A 166 -13.40 22.86 16.95
C ILE A 166 -14.93 22.88 16.77
N ASN A 167 -15.63 23.69 17.56
CA ASN A 167 -17.09 23.81 17.47
C ASN A 167 -17.53 24.40 16.11
N GLN A 168 -16.78 25.38 15.58
CA GLN A 168 -17.07 25.94 14.27
C GLN A 168 -16.86 24.91 13.16
N TYR A 169 -15.77 24.14 13.21
CA TYR A 169 -15.51 23.05 12.26
C TYR A 169 -16.61 21.98 12.27
N CYS A 170 -17.05 21.56 13.46
CA CYS A 170 -18.14 20.60 13.60
C CYS A 170 -19.48 21.15 13.08
N LYS A 171 -19.74 22.45 13.26
CA LYS A 171 -20.93 23.11 12.70
C LYS A 171 -20.89 23.17 11.17
N ASP A 172 -19.76 23.56 10.59
CA ASP A 172 -19.60 23.66 9.13
C ASP A 172 -19.74 22.29 8.46
N THR A 173 -19.15 21.26 9.07
CA THR A 173 -19.26 19.87 8.57
C THR A 173 -20.70 19.36 8.61
N ARG A 174 -21.46 19.67 9.68
CA ARG A 174 -22.88 19.30 9.79
C ARG A 174 -23.77 20.06 8.81
N GLN A 175 -23.41 21.30 8.47
CA GLN A 175 -24.14 22.09 7.47
C GLN A 175 -23.84 21.60 6.05
N GLN A 176 -22.60 21.22 5.74
CA GLN A 176 -22.24 20.60 4.46
C GLN A 176 -22.96 19.27 4.24
N HIS A 177 -23.11 18.45 5.27
CA HIS A 177 -23.88 17.22 5.17
C HIS A 177 -25.36 17.45 4.85
N GLN A 178 -25.98 18.51 5.42
CA GLN A 178 -27.37 18.86 5.13
C GLN A 178 -27.56 19.40 3.70
N LEU A 179 -26.63 20.22 3.18
CA LEU A 179 -26.67 20.67 1.77
C LEU A 179 -26.41 19.53 0.77
N GLY A 180 -25.60 18.53 1.16
CA GLY A 180 -25.33 17.34 0.34
C GLY A 180 -26.55 16.42 0.18
N GLU A 181 -27.43 16.36 1.19
CA GLU A 181 -28.65 15.55 1.14
C GLU A 181 -29.76 16.16 0.27
N GLU A 182 -29.87 17.50 0.18
CA GLU A 182 -30.83 18.15 -0.75
C GLU A 182 -30.42 17.99 -2.22
N THR A 183 -29.13 18.01 -2.51
CA THR A 183 -28.62 17.92 -3.89
C THR A 183 -28.79 16.50 -4.47
N GLN A 184 -28.82 15.46 -3.62
CA GLN A 184 -29.08 14.08 -4.05
C GLN A 184 -30.57 13.75 -4.22
N LYS A 185 -31.49 14.56 -3.65
CA LYS A 185 -32.94 14.35 -3.79
C LYS A 185 -33.48 14.70 -5.19
N MET A 186 -32.69 15.37 -6.01
CA MET A 186 -33.02 15.76 -7.40
C MET A 186 -32.58 14.75 -8.45
N ARG A 187 -32.14 13.54 -8.07
CA ARG A 187 -31.73 12.50 -9.04
C ARG A 187 -32.23 11.10 -8.65
N GLY A 188 -33.52 10.90 -8.81
CA GLY A 188 -34.11 9.55 -8.88
C GLY A 188 -35.35 9.42 -8.02
N ASP A 189 -36.51 9.53 -8.66
CA ASP A 189 -37.83 9.34 -8.05
C ASP A 189 -38.06 7.83 -7.78
N TYR A 190 -37.28 7.23 -6.88
CA TYR A 190 -37.32 5.80 -6.52
C TYR A 190 -38.71 5.36 -6.02
N GLY A 191 -39.52 6.30 -5.52
CA GLY A 191 -40.92 6.07 -5.14
C GLY A 191 -41.83 5.73 -6.34
N LYS A 192 -41.68 6.44 -7.47
CA LYS A 192 -42.43 6.15 -8.71
C LYS A 192 -42.06 4.80 -9.31
N LEU A 193 -40.77 4.44 -9.27
CA LEU A 193 -40.30 3.15 -9.76
C LEU A 193 -40.90 1.98 -8.94
N LYS A 194 -40.97 2.12 -7.61
CA LYS A 194 -41.55 1.11 -6.72
C LYS A 194 -43.06 0.94 -6.94
N ALA A 195 -43.79 2.02 -7.22
CA ALA A 195 -45.21 2.00 -7.54
C ALA A 195 -45.49 1.30 -8.89
N LEU A 196 -44.69 1.54 -9.91
CA LEU A 196 -44.81 0.88 -11.22
C LEU A 196 -44.49 -0.63 -11.13
N ILE A 197 -43.48 -1.01 -10.35
CA ILE A 197 -43.12 -2.43 -10.13
C ILE A 197 -44.25 -3.16 -9.39
N ASN A 198 -44.86 -2.54 -8.37
CA ASN A 198 -46.00 -3.14 -7.67
C ASN A 198 -47.26 -3.23 -8.55
N SER A 199 -47.51 -2.25 -9.42
CA SER A 199 -48.62 -2.30 -10.39
C SER A 199 -48.44 -3.44 -11.41
N ARG A 200 -47.21 -3.72 -11.85
CA ARG A 200 -46.90 -4.88 -12.71
C ARG A 200 -47.09 -6.21 -11.99
N LYS A 201 -46.65 -6.33 -10.72
CA LYS A 201 -46.85 -7.56 -9.92
C LYS A 201 -48.32 -7.85 -9.64
N SER A 202 -49.14 -6.83 -9.40
CA SER A 202 -50.58 -7.00 -9.20
C SER A 202 -51.31 -7.47 -10.46
N ARG A 203 -50.90 -7.02 -11.65
CA ARG A 203 -51.49 -7.45 -12.93
C ARG A 203 -51.16 -8.90 -13.27
N ASN A 204 -49.94 -9.36 -12.93
CA ASN A 204 -49.53 -10.74 -13.21
C ASN A 204 -50.26 -11.79 -12.34
N ARG A 205 -50.81 -11.38 -11.19
CA ARG A 205 -51.62 -12.26 -10.32
C ARG A 205 -53.03 -12.51 -10.84
N ARG A 206 -53.57 -11.66 -11.72
CA ARG A 206 -54.93 -11.83 -12.28
C ARG A 206 -54.98 -12.79 -13.48
N ASN A 207 -53.83 -13.17 -14.03
CA ASN A 207 -53.77 -14.00 -15.25
C ASN A 207 -53.47 -15.48 -14.99
N GLN A 208 -53.50 -15.94 -13.73
CA GLN A 208 -53.46 -17.38 -13.45
C GLN A 208 -54.90 -17.91 -13.40
N LEU A 209 -55.34 -18.50 -14.51
CA LEU A 209 -56.53 -19.36 -14.55
C LEU A 209 -56.22 -20.67 -13.80
N PRO A 210 -57.17 -21.27 -13.08
CA PRO A 210 -57.02 -22.62 -12.56
C PRO A 210 -57.17 -23.60 -13.73
N GLU A 211 -56.13 -24.38 -14.03
CA GLU A 211 -56.27 -25.58 -14.85
C GLU A 211 -57.10 -26.62 -14.08
N SER A 212 -58.13 -27.15 -14.74
CA SER A 212 -58.99 -28.24 -14.25
C SER A 212 -58.39 -29.60 -14.56
#